data_AF-A0A3D0P2F2-F1
#
_entry.id   AF-A0A3D0P2F2-F1
#
_cell.length_a   1.000
_cell.length_b   1.000
_cell.length_c   1.000
_cell.angle_alpha   90.00
_cell.angle_beta   90.00
_cell.angle_gamma   90.00
#
_symmetry.space_group_name_H-M   'P 1'
#
loop_
_entity.id
_entity.type
_entity.pdbx_description
1 polymer ?
#
loop_
_entity_poly.entity_id
_entity_poly.type
_entity_poly.pdbx_seq_one_letter_code
_entity_poly.pdbx_strand_id
1 'polypeptide(L)'
;TLLTRFEAKLNEFQGQLERAAIELTKEWRTDRYLRHLEALMIVADKKTAFLISGKGDVIASDDGLLAVGSGSNYALAAARALMKHTSLSAREIAEESLQIAGDICIYTNSNLIVEEL
;
A
#
# COMPACT_ATOMS: atom_id res chain seq x y z
N THR A 1 -3.52 -9.82 13.60
CA THR A 1 -4.11 -9.28 12.34
C THR A 1 -3.17 -9.58 11.18
N LEU A 2 -3.45 -9.14 9.95
CA LEU A 2 -2.47 -9.23 8.85
C LEU A 2 -1.16 -8.51 9.19
N LEU A 3 -1.25 -7.33 9.81
CA LEU A 3 -0.10 -6.57 10.27
C LEU A 3 0.77 -7.37 11.27
N THR A 4 0.16 -7.95 12.31
CA THR A 4 0.91 -8.78 13.28
C THR A 4 1.62 -9.96 12.62
N ARG A 5 0.98 -10.60 11.62
CA ARG A 5 1.60 -11.71 10.88
C ARG A 5 2.74 -11.20 9.99
N PHE A 6 2.56 -10.04 9.35
CA PHE A 6 3.61 -9.42 8.56
C PHE A 6 4.83 -9.04 9.42
N GLU A 7 4.62 -8.44 10.60
CA GLU A 7 5.70 -8.14 11.55
C GLU A 7 6.47 -9.40 11.97
N ALA A 8 5.76 -10.50 12.24
CA ALA A 8 6.40 -11.78 12.54
C ALA A 8 7.28 -12.27 11.38
N LYS A 9 6.79 -12.19 10.13
CA LYS A 9 7.56 -12.54 8.93
C LYS A 9 8.74 -11.60 8.71
N LEU A 10 8.56 -10.30 8.94
CA LEU A 10 9.63 -9.31 8.80
C LEU A 10 10.76 -9.60 9.79
N ASN A 11 10.43 -9.94 11.04
CA ASN A 11 11.41 -10.35 12.05
C ASN A 11 12.09 -11.69 11.69
N GLU A 12 11.31 -12.69 11.26
CA GLU A 12 11.82 -13.99 10.81
C GLU A 12 12.86 -13.86 9.69
N PHE A 13 12.64 -12.94 8.75
CA PHE A 13 13.53 -12.69 7.62
C PHE A 13 14.44 -11.47 7.79
N GLN A 14 14.70 -11.05 9.03
CA GLN A 14 15.69 -10.01 9.37
C GLN A 14 15.49 -8.70 8.59
N GLY A 15 14.24 -8.26 8.44
CA GLY A 15 13.90 -7.02 7.74
C GLY A 15 13.87 -7.11 6.21
N GLN A 16 14.01 -8.29 5.61
CA GLN A 16 13.87 -8.46 4.15
C GLN A 16 12.40 -8.31 3.73
N LEU A 17 12.01 -7.09 3.36
CA LEU A 17 10.62 -6.72 3.08
C LEU A 17 9.97 -7.60 2.00
N GLU A 18 10.64 -7.78 0.86
CA GLU A 18 10.15 -8.61 -0.25
C GLU A 18 9.93 -10.07 0.18
N ARG A 19 10.90 -10.64 0.89
CA ARG A 19 10.81 -12.01 1.37
C ARG A 19 9.68 -12.18 2.39
N ALA A 20 9.54 -11.23 3.32
CA ALA A 20 8.44 -11.23 4.27
C ALA A 20 7.07 -11.14 3.58
N ALA A 21 6.95 -10.33 2.53
CA ALA A 21 5.73 -10.21 1.74
C ALA A 21 5.37 -11.53 1.03
N ILE A 22 6.34 -12.16 0.36
CA ILE A 22 6.15 -13.45 -0.34
C ILE A 22 5.76 -14.57 0.63
N GLU A 23 6.38 -14.61 1.81
CA GLU A 23 6.06 -15.65 2.79
C GLU A 23 4.71 -15.41 3.47
N LEU A 24 4.33 -14.15 3.69
CA LEU A 24 2.98 -13.81 4.14
C LEU A 24 1.91 -14.27 3.14
N THR A 25 2.11 -14.10 1.83
CA THR A 25 1.09 -14.52 0.85
C THR A 25 0.87 -16.03 0.82
N LYS A 26 1.94 -16.81 1.00
CA LYS A 26 1.84 -18.28 1.15
C LYS A 26 1.01 -18.66 2.37
N GLU A 27 1.24 -18.01 3.50
CA GLU A 27 0.47 -18.23 4.73
C GLU A 27 -0.99 -17.78 4.57
N TRP A 28 -1.23 -16.60 4.00
CA TRP A 28 -2.56 -16.04 3.76
C TRP A 28 -3.42 -17.00 2.94
N ARG A 29 -2.86 -17.60 1.87
CA ARG A 29 -3.59 -18.54 1.00
C ARG A 29 -3.95 -19.86 1.66
N THR A 30 -3.18 -20.29 2.64
CA THR A 30 -3.35 -21.58 3.31
C THR A 30 -4.19 -21.47 4.59
N ASP A 31 -4.20 -20.31 5.23
CA ASP A 31 -5.00 -20.06 6.44
C ASP A 31 -6.51 -20.07 6.13
N ARG A 32 -7.25 -20.87 6.91
CA ARG A 32 -8.70 -21.11 6.75
C ARG A 32 -9.52 -19.82 6.81
N TYR A 33 -9.11 -18.85 7.61
CA TYR A 33 -9.84 -17.60 7.80
C TYR A 33 -9.38 -16.53 6.81
N LEU A 34 -8.07 -16.41 6.58
CA LEU A 34 -7.53 -15.34 5.74
C LEU A 34 -7.86 -15.52 4.26
N ARG A 35 -7.99 -16.74 3.76
CA ARG A 35 -8.28 -17.00 2.34
C ARG A 35 -9.59 -16.40 1.81
N HIS A 36 -10.51 -16.03 2.71
CA HIS A 36 -11.79 -15.38 2.36
C HIS A 36 -11.75 -13.86 2.50
N LEU A 37 -10.62 -13.31 2.96
CA LEU A 37 -10.43 -11.88 3.14
C LEU A 37 -10.06 -11.22 1.81
N GLU A 38 -10.88 -10.27 1.37
CA GLU A 38 -10.64 -9.49 0.14
C GLU A 38 -9.76 -8.25 0.38
N ALA A 39 -8.97 -8.25 1.46
CA ALA A 39 -8.12 -7.14 1.80
C ALA A 39 -6.93 -7.02 0.85
N LEU A 40 -6.54 -5.77 0.59
CA LEU A 40 -5.26 -5.40 0.00
C LEU A 40 -4.42 -4.69 1.06
N MET A 41 -3.11 -4.86 1.01
CA MET A 41 -2.18 -4.25 1.94
C MET A 41 -0.99 -3.68 1.19
N ILE A 42 -0.52 -2.49 1.59
CA ILE A 42 0.74 -1.92 1.11
C ILE A 42 1.74 -2.01 2.26
N VAL A 43 2.96 -2.43 1.95
CA VAL A 43 4.11 -2.40 2.85
C VAL A 43 5.25 -1.66 2.16
N ALA A 44 6.00 -0.86 2.89
CA ALA A 44 7.07 -0.05 2.33
C ALA A 44 8.23 0.12 3.32
N ASP A 45 9.44 0.24 2.78
CA ASP A 45 10.63 0.70 3.48
C ASP A 45 11.31 1.84 2.68
N LYS A 46 12.51 2.25 3.08
CA LYS A 46 13.26 3.35 2.43
C LYS A 46 13.67 3.05 0.99
N LYS A 47 13.54 1.81 0.52
CA LYS A 47 14.04 1.36 -0.79
C LYS A 47 12.95 0.78 -1.69
N THR A 48 11.98 0.10 -1.10
CA THR A 48 11.01 -0.75 -1.82
C THR A 48 9.63 -0.64 -1.22
N ALA A 49 8.60 -0.82 -2.05
CA ALA A 49 7.22 -0.89 -1.62
C ALA A 49 6.49 -1.98 -2.42
N PHE A 50 5.58 -2.68 -1.74
CA PHE A 50 4.82 -3.79 -2.32
C PHE A 50 3.34 -3.71 -1.96
N LEU A 51 2.49 -3.97 -2.94
CA LEU A 51 1.09 -4.30 -2.75
C LEU A 51 0.94 -5.81 -2.62
N ILE A 52 0.25 -6.24 -1.57
CA ILE A 52 0.02 -7.62 -1.19
C ILE A 52 -1.48 -7.91 -1.23
N SER A 53 -1.89 -8.99 -1.89
CA SER A 53 -3.28 -9.43 -1.97
C SER A 53 -3.49 -10.82 -1.37
N GLY A 54 -4.71 -11.09 -0.88
CA GLY A 54 -5.11 -12.43 -0.44
C GLY A 54 -5.15 -13.49 -1.55
N LYS A 55 -5.06 -13.09 -2.82
CA LYS A 55 -4.95 -14.01 -3.97
C LYS A 55 -3.54 -14.57 -4.15
N GLY A 56 -2.57 -14.00 -3.46
CA GLY A 56 -1.17 -14.39 -3.56
C GLY A 56 -0.29 -13.42 -4.33
N ASP A 57 -0.81 -12.25 -4.68
CA ASP A 57 -0.07 -11.28 -5.48
C ASP A 57 0.89 -10.48 -4.57
N VAL A 58 2.12 -10.29 -5.06
CA VAL A 58 3.10 -9.35 -4.51
C VAL A 58 3.56 -8.48 -5.67
N ILE A 59 3.16 -7.21 -5.66
CA ILE A 59 3.29 -6.31 -6.81
C ILE A 59 4.06 -5.07 -6.38
N ALA A 60 5.14 -4.74 -7.10
CA ALA A 60 5.83 -3.46 -6.98
C ALA A 60 5.31 -2.47 -8.04
N SER A 61 5.52 -1.17 -7.83
CA SER A 61 5.27 -0.15 -8.86
C SER A 61 6.57 0.37 -9.45
N ASP A 62 6.63 0.44 -10.78
CA ASP A 62 7.78 1.00 -11.51
C ASP A 62 7.96 2.50 -11.24
N ASP A 63 6.87 3.23 -11.02
CA ASP A 63 6.87 4.67 -10.73
C ASP A 63 6.93 5.00 -9.24
N GLY A 64 7.05 3.97 -8.37
CA GLY A 64 7.10 4.13 -6.92
C GLY A 64 5.78 4.49 -6.25
N LEU A 65 4.65 4.55 -6.98
CA LEU A 65 3.34 4.85 -6.42
C LEU A 65 2.49 3.60 -6.24
N LEU A 66 1.93 3.44 -5.04
CA LEU A 66 0.95 2.41 -4.74
C LEU A 66 -0.24 3.03 -4.00
N ALA A 67 -1.45 2.59 -4.32
CA ALA A 67 -2.67 3.00 -3.64
C ALA A 67 -3.64 1.82 -3.51
N VAL A 68 -4.36 1.74 -2.39
CA VAL A 68 -5.40 0.74 -2.12
C VAL A 68 -6.65 1.41 -1.54
N GLY A 69 -7.78 0.72 -1.58
CA GLY A 69 -9.06 1.25 -1.11
C GLY A 69 -9.94 1.79 -2.24
N SER A 70 -11.09 2.34 -1.87
CA SER A 70 -12.14 2.81 -2.79
C SER A 70 -11.72 4.00 -3.66
N GLY A 71 -10.97 4.94 -3.10
CA GLY A 71 -10.47 6.13 -3.80
C GLY A 71 -9.12 5.95 -4.51
N SER A 72 -8.56 4.73 -4.52
CA SER A 72 -7.17 4.49 -4.92
C SER A 72 -6.84 4.95 -6.33
N ASN A 73 -7.73 4.72 -7.29
CA ASN A 73 -7.50 5.09 -8.69
C ASN A 73 -7.44 6.61 -8.88
N TYR A 74 -8.22 7.37 -8.12
CA TYR A 74 -8.20 8.84 -8.16
C TYR A 74 -6.91 9.37 -7.54
N ALA A 75 -6.53 8.84 -6.37
CA ALA A 75 -5.28 9.19 -5.72
C ALA A 75 -4.08 8.87 -6.61
N LEU A 76 -4.03 7.67 -7.20
CA LEU A 76 -2.93 7.25 -8.06
C LEU A 76 -2.81 8.14 -9.31
N ALA A 77 -3.92 8.51 -9.93
CA ALA A 77 -3.93 9.41 -11.09
C ALA A 77 -3.44 10.81 -10.72
N ALA A 78 -3.92 11.36 -9.60
CA ALA A 78 -3.48 12.66 -9.10
C ALA A 78 -1.98 12.66 -8.73
N ALA A 79 -1.53 11.65 -7.97
CA ALA A 79 -0.13 11.52 -7.56
C ALA A 79 0.81 11.44 -8.77
N ARG A 80 0.46 10.66 -9.80
CA ARG A 80 1.24 10.60 -11.05
C ARG A 80 1.34 11.95 -11.75
N ALA A 81 0.25 12.71 -11.81
CA ALA A 81 0.26 14.03 -12.42
C ALA A 81 1.13 15.01 -11.61
N LEU A 82 0.98 15.01 -10.28
CA LEU A 82 1.76 15.87 -9.38
C LEU A 82 3.26 15.55 -9.45
N MET A 83 3.64 14.27 -9.41
CA MET A 83 5.04 13.84 -9.54
C MET A 83 5.69 14.31 -10.86
N LYS A 84 4.92 14.34 -11.94
CA LYS A 84 5.44 14.69 -13.27
C LYS A 84 5.53 16.19 -13.52
N HIS A 85 4.68 16.98 -12.86
CA HIS A 85 4.44 18.38 -13.23
C HIS A 85 4.71 19.38 -12.10
N THR A 86 5.20 18.92 -10.94
CA THR A 86 5.48 19.78 -9.79
C THR A 86 6.83 19.42 -9.16
N SER A 87 7.27 20.23 -8.20
CA SER A 87 8.42 19.97 -7.34
C SER A 87 8.01 19.61 -5.90
N LEU A 88 6.79 19.11 -5.73
CA LEU A 88 6.27 18.71 -4.42
C LEU A 88 7.06 17.52 -3.87
N SER A 89 7.21 17.49 -2.54
CA SER A 89 7.76 16.37 -1.80
C SER A 89 6.82 15.15 -1.84
N ALA A 90 7.34 13.97 -1.50
CA ALA A 90 6.54 12.75 -1.43
C ALA A 90 5.35 12.89 -0.45
N ARG A 91 5.57 13.60 0.67
CA ARG A 91 4.53 13.91 1.66
C ARG A 91 3.42 14.75 1.05
N GLU A 92 3.78 15.86 0.41
CA GLU A 92 2.82 16.77 -0.24
C GLU A 92 2.05 16.06 -1.37
N ILE A 93 2.73 15.24 -2.17
CA ILE A 93 2.07 14.45 -3.23
C ILE A 93 1.06 13.47 -2.63
N ALA A 94 1.41 12.76 -1.55
CA ALA A 94 0.50 11.83 -0.89
C ALA A 94 -0.72 12.55 -0.30
N GLU A 95 -0.51 13.70 0.34
CA GLU A 95 -1.58 14.50 0.93
C GLU A 95 -2.54 15.07 -0.13
N GLU A 96 -2.01 15.76 -1.15
CA GLU A 96 -2.81 16.36 -2.22
C GLU A 96 -3.56 15.31 -3.03
N SER A 97 -2.93 14.16 -3.33
CA SER A 97 -3.58 13.09 -4.08
C SER A 97 -4.73 12.44 -3.31
N LEU A 98 -4.59 12.26 -2.00
CA LEU A 98 -5.66 11.74 -1.14
C LEU A 98 -6.78 12.77 -0.95
N GLN A 99 -6.46 14.05 -0.86
CA GLN A 99 -7.46 15.12 -0.80
C GLN A 99 -8.33 15.11 -2.06
N ILE A 100 -7.72 15.08 -3.26
CA ILE A 100 -8.44 14.95 -4.53
C ILE A 100 -9.30 13.69 -4.56
N ALA A 101 -8.80 12.56 -4.05
CA ALA A 101 -9.58 11.33 -3.98
C ALA A 101 -10.79 11.45 -3.05
N GLY A 102 -10.66 12.16 -1.92
CA GLY A 102 -11.75 12.45 -0.99
C GLY A 102 -12.85 13.35 -1.57
N ASP A 103 -12.49 14.24 -2.49
CA ASP A 103 -13.45 15.11 -3.18
C ASP A 103 -14.26 14.37 -4.27
N ILE A 104 -13.74 13.24 -4.78
CA ILE A 104 -14.33 12.49 -5.89
C ILE A 104 -15.04 11.21 -5.40
N CYS A 105 -14.41 10.44 -4.52
CA CYS A 105 -14.91 9.14 -4.08
C CYS A 105 -15.82 9.28 -2.86
N ILE A 106 -17.10 8.91 -3.01
CA ILE A 106 -18.08 8.95 -1.91
C ILE A 106 -17.71 8.09 -0.68
N TYR A 107 -16.72 7.19 -0.82
CA TYR A 107 -16.23 6.30 0.23
C TYR A 107 -14.86 6.74 0.79
N THR A 108 -14.35 7.90 0.38
CA THR A 108 -13.09 8.48 0.87
C THR A 108 -13.42 9.88 1.40
N ASN A 109 -12.91 10.24 2.57
CA ASN A 109 -13.13 11.56 3.15
C ASN A 109 -11.81 12.34 3.22
N SER A 110 -11.89 13.60 3.64
CA SER A 110 -10.75 14.51 3.76
C SER A 110 -10.03 14.45 5.11
N ASN A 111 -10.34 13.47 5.97
CA ASN A 111 -9.64 13.29 7.24
C ASN A 111 -8.41 12.41 7.00
N LEU A 112 -7.29 13.04 6.68
CA LEU A 112 -6.07 12.35 6.27
C LEU A 112 -5.11 12.15 7.46
N ILE A 113 -4.41 11.01 7.44
CA ILE A 113 -3.27 10.72 8.30
C ILE A 113 -2.10 10.44 7.38
N VAL A 114 -0.98 11.12 7.60
CA VAL A 114 0.22 11.02 6.77
C VAL A 114 1.42 10.66 7.64
N GLU A 115 2.05 9.54 7.30
CA GLU A 115 3.23 8.97 7.98
C GLU A 115 4.43 8.94 7.00
N GLU A 116 5.65 9.05 7.53
CA GLU A 116 6.91 9.07 6.76
C GLU A 116 8.04 8.29 7.43
N LEU A 117 9.11 7.96 6.68
CA LEU A 117 10.23 7.08 7.10
C LEU A 117 11.59 7.78 7.21
#